data_AF-A0A927ZPG3-F1
#
_entry.id   AF-A0A927ZPG3-F1
#
_cell.length_a   1.000
_cell.length_b   1.000
_cell.length_c   1.000
_cell.angle_alpha   90.00
_cell.angle_beta   90.00
_cell.angle_gamma   90.00
#
_symmetry.space_group_name_H-M   'P 1'
#
loop_
_entity.id
_entity.type
_entity.pdbx_description
1 polymer ?
#
loop_
_entity_poly.entity_id
_entity_poly.type
_entity_poly.pdbx_seq_one_letter_code
_entity_poly.pdbx_strand_id
1 'polypeptide(L)'
;MYFTHRTIKSIGQFKTFKYTLMLKGALVGGLTGVLIVFFRLGVQQIGDISQQILDYAHKNLFFALVWGFILFFMALTVTFLVKLEPMISGSGIPQAKADINGDLSLCWWRVILCKFTGCLLALGGGLSLGREGPSVQLGSMIGKGFCRATKRIKAEERFLMTCGAGAGLTAAFNAPIAGAIFCLEEMNRSFSEKTLLTAMASTITADFIASYVFGLKPIFTLKVGQTMPLKYYWLIMILGVVLGMFGVLFNKGLELFQNLYKKPALKPFKIYIPFAMTFALGFLYPKAIGGGSQLVEIASTGKILIGAMCILFFVKFIFFMLCFGSGAPGGIFMPLLVFGAVLGGILGQAFGMTLGFGNIYLETFVIAGMAGYFAAIVRAPVTGIILISEMTGSLSHLLALSLVSLVAYFTADILKAKPVYDQLLDRILEEVKHQSGDAA
;
A
#
# COMPACT_ATOMS: atom_id res chain seq x y z
N MET A 1 -48.84 -14.27 21.04
CA MET A 1 -48.84 -13.34 19.87
C MET A 1 -47.92 -12.12 20.05
N TYR A 2 -47.77 -11.57 21.26
CA TYR A 2 -46.92 -10.39 21.52
C TYR A 2 -45.41 -10.62 21.32
N PHE A 3 -44.89 -11.80 21.68
CA PHE A 3 -43.46 -12.14 21.49
C PHE A 3 -43.09 -12.29 20.02
N THR A 4 -43.90 -12.99 19.23
CA THR A 4 -43.69 -13.18 17.79
C THR A 4 -43.69 -11.86 17.03
N HIS A 5 -44.54 -10.91 17.41
CA HIS A 5 -44.60 -9.60 16.77
C HIS A 5 -43.36 -8.75 17.04
N ARG A 6 -42.75 -8.83 18.23
CA ARG A 6 -41.49 -8.16 18.58
C ARG A 6 -40.31 -8.77 17.81
N THR A 7 -40.26 -10.09 17.68
CA THR A 7 -39.19 -10.78 16.93
C THR A 7 -39.28 -10.47 15.43
N ILE A 8 -40.48 -10.47 14.85
CA ILE A 8 -40.70 -10.12 13.43
C ILE A 8 -40.38 -8.63 13.18
N LYS A 9 -40.77 -7.72 14.08
CA LYS A 9 -40.47 -6.28 13.96
C LYS A 9 -38.98 -6.00 14.14
N SER A 10 -38.30 -6.73 15.02
CA SER A 10 -36.83 -6.72 15.16
C SER A 10 -36.15 -7.22 13.87
N ILE A 11 -36.59 -8.35 13.30
CA ILE A 11 -36.05 -8.88 12.03
C ILE A 11 -36.27 -7.89 10.87
N GLY A 12 -37.45 -7.25 10.79
CA GLY A 12 -37.76 -6.22 9.81
C GLY A 12 -36.84 -4.99 9.93
N GLN A 13 -36.66 -4.47 11.15
CA GLN A 13 -35.73 -3.36 11.42
C GLN A 13 -34.27 -3.73 11.11
N PHE A 14 -33.86 -4.97 11.39
CA PHE A 14 -32.52 -5.48 11.05
C PHE A 14 -32.29 -5.55 9.52
N LYS A 15 -33.29 -5.97 8.74
CA LYS A 15 -33.19 -5.99 7.26
C LYS A 15 -33.13 -4.58 6.68
N THR A 16 -34.00 -3.67 7.12
CA THR A 16 -33.98 -2.27 6.65
C THR A 16 -32.67 -1.57 7.02
N PHE A 17 -32.09 -1.87 8.17
CA PHE A 17 -30.78 -1.36 8.57
C PHE A 17 -29.65 -1.85 7.65
N LYS A 18 -29.67 -3.13 7.24
CA LYS A 18 -28.68 -3.72 6.32
C LYS A 18 -28.66 -3.01 4.96
N TYR A 19 -29.82 -2.83 4.33
CA TYR A 19 -29.92 -2.14 3.03
C TYR A 19 -29.55 -0.66 3.11
N THR A 20 -29.95 0.01 4.18
CA THR A 20 -29.57 1.41 4.44
C THR A 20 -28.05 1.56 4.51
N LEU A 21 -27.38 0.63 5.19
CA LEU A 21 -25.93 0.64 5.35
C LEU A 21 -25.20 0.32 4.04
N MET A 22 -25.75 -0.55 3.19
CA MET A 22 -25.22 -0.81 1.85
C MET A 22 -25.28 0.44 0.96
N LEU A 23 -26.41 1.15 0.96
CA LEU A 23 -26.57 2.40 0.20
C LEU A 23 -25.58 3.46 0.69
N LYS A 24 -25.41 3.61 2.00
CA LYS A 24 -24.41 4.53 2.57
C LYS A 24 -22.97 4.10 2.21
N GLY A 25 -22.68 2.80 2.26
CA GLY A 25 -21.42 2.24 1.82
C GLY A 25 -21.11 2.57 0.36
N ALA A 26 -22.10 2.43 -0.53
CA ALA A 26 -21.98 2.81 -1.94
C ALA A 26 -21.72 4.31 -2.10
N LEU A 27 -22.42 5.18 -1.38
CA LEU A 27 -22.17 6.64 -1.41
C LEU A 27 -20.76 7.00 -0.93
N VAL A 28 -20.31 6.42 0.18
CA VAL A 28 -18.93 6.59 0.67
C VAL A 28 -17.91 6.07 -0.35
N GLY A 29 -18.21 4.94 -0.99
CA GLY A 29 -17.40 4.35 -2.05
C GLY A 29 -17.30 5.27 -3.27
N GLY A 30 -18.41 5.87 -3.68
CA GLY A 30 -18.45 6.84 -4.77
C GLY A 30 -17.63 8.09 -4.48
N LEU A 31 -17.83 8.71 -3.32
CA LEU A 31 -17.04 9.87 -2.89
C LEU A 31 -15.54 9.55 -2.78
N THR A 32 -15.22 8.37 -2.26
CA THR A 32 -13.83 7.88 -2.17
C THR A 32 -13.24 7.66 -3.55
N GLY A 33 -13.97 6.99 -4.45
CA GLY A 33 -13.55 6.78 -5.84
C GLY A 33 -13.21 8.09 -6.53
N VAL A 34 -14.07 9.11 -6.43
CA VAL A 34 -13.81 10.44 -7.00
C VAL A 34 -12.52 11.06 -6.44
N LEU A 35 -12.37 11.11 -5.11
CA LEU A 35 -11.17 11.70 -4.50
C LEU A 35 -9.90 10.96 -4.92
N ILE A 36 -9.92 9.63 -4.91
CA ILE A 36 -8.75 8.81 -5.26
C ILE A 36 -8.43 8.90 -6.75
N VAL A 37 -9.42 9.02 -7.64
CA VAL A 37 -9.18 9.30 -9.06
C VAL A 37 -8.39 10.61 -9.23
N PHE A 38 -8.84 11.70 -8.61
CA PHE A 38 -8.11 12.97 -8.64
C PHE A 38 -6.70 12.84 -8.05
N PHE A 39 -6.57 12.11 -6.94
CA PHE A 39 -5.28 11.86 -6.32
C PHE A 39 -4.33 11.11 -7.28
N ARG A 40 -4.81 10.05 -7.93
CA ARG A 40 -4.04 9.26 -8.90
C ARG A 40 -3.59 10.10 -10.10
N LEU A 41 -4.50 10.90 -10.67
CA LEU A 41 -4.18 11.80 -11.78
C LEU A 41 -3.13 12.84 -11.38
N GLY A 42 -3.26 13.43 -10.19
CA GLY A 42 -2.28 14.39 -9.67
C GLY A 42 -0.90 13.77 -9.47
N VAL A 43 -0.82 12.56 -8.89
CA VAL A 43 0.46 11.84 -8.71
C VAL A 43 1.11 11.56 -10.06
N GLN A 44 0.32 11.11 -11.05
CA GLN A 44 0.82 10.83 -12.38
C GLN A 44 1.35 12.09 -13.07
N GLN A 45 0.57 13.18 -13.09
CA GLN A 45 0.99 14.43 -13.74
C GLN A 45 2.25 15.02 -13.12
N ILE A 46 2.34 15.09 -11.78
CA ILE A 46 3.55 15.62 -11.12
C ILE A 46 4.74 14.69 -11.37
N GLY A 47 4.53 13.37 -11.37
CA GLY A 47 5.55 12.38 -11.70
C GLY A 47 6.10 12.57 -13.13
N ASP A 48 5.22 12.71 -14.12
CA ASP A 48 5.59 12.91 -15.53
C ASP A 48 6.37 14.22 -15.71
N ILE A 49 5.94 15.31 -15.06
CA ILE A 49 6.66 16.60 -15.06
C ILE A 49 8.04 16.45 -14.42
N SER A 50 8.13 15.77 -13.26
CA SER A 50 9.39 15.54 -12.55
C SER A 50 10.37 14.73 -13.40
N GLN A 51 9.89 13.72 -14.12
CA GLN A 51 10.69 12.90 -15.03
C GLN A 51 11.18 13.72 -16.23
N GLN A 52 10.33 14.54 -16.84
CA GLN A 52 10.75 15.44 -17.92
C GLN A 52 11.84 16.42 -17.47
N ILE A 53 11.67 17.04 -16.30
CA ILE A 53 12.69 17.93 -15.71
C ILE A 53 14.00 17.17 -15.49
N LEU A 54 13.94 15.95 -14.98
CA LEU A 54 15.12 15.10 -14.78
C LEU A 54 15.83 14.80 -16.11
N ASP A 55 15.11 14.49 -17.18
CA ASP A 55 15.68 14.23 -18.50
C ASP A 55 16.43 15.45 -19.08
N TYR A 56 15.92 16.67 -18.82
CA TYR A 56 16.63 17.91 -19.17
C TYR A 56 17.81 18.19 -18.23
N ALA A 57 17.67 17.87 -16.95
CA ALA A 57 18.71 18.05 -15.94
C ALA A 57 19.96 17.21 -16.24
N HIS A 58 19.82 16.03 -16.84
CA HIS A 58 20.95 15.21 -17.29
C HIS A 58 21.81 15.89 -18.37
N LYS A 59 21.24 16.84 -19.12
CA LYS A 59 21.90 17.49 -20.26
C LYS A 59 22.51 18.85 -19.90
N ASN A 60 22.05 19.48 -18.82
CA ASN A 60 22.44 20.85 -18.49
C ASN A 60 22.40 21.10 -16.97
N LEU A 61 23.52 21.62 -16.45
CA LEU A 61 23.70 21.92 -15.03
C LEU A 61 22.66 22.91 -14.49
N PHE A 62 22.20 23.88 -15.31
CA PHE A 62 21.16 24.81 -14.90
C PHE A 62 19.86 24.09 -14.53
N PHE A 63 19.41 23.16 -15.37
CA PHE A 63 18.20 22.36 -15.09
C PHE A 63 18.39 21.40 -13.91
N ALA A 64 19.61 20.90 -13.69
CA ALA A 64 19.94 20.16 -12.48
C ALA A 64 19.79 21.02 -11.22
N LEU A 65 20.31 22.24 -11.20
CA LEU A 65 20.13 23.16 -10.07
C LEU A 65 18.65 23.50 -9.85
N VAL A 66 17.90 23.79 -10.92
CA VAL A 66 16.46 24.04 -10.85
C VAL A 66 15.71 22.85 -10.24
N TRP A 67 16.02 21.62 -10.67
CA TRP A 67 15.41 20.43 -10.10
C TRP A 67 15.75 20.25 -8.62
N GLY A 68 17.00 20.50 -8.22
CA GLY A 68 17.43 20.50 -6.82
C GLY A 68 16.65 21.51 -5.97
N PHE A 69 16.44 22.73 -6.47
CA PHE A 69 15.61 23.74 -5.80
C PHE A 69 14.15 23.28 -5.67
N ILE A 70 13.57 22.70 -6.73
CA ILE A 70 12.20 22.17 -6.68
C ILE A 70 12.07 21.10 -5.60
N LEU A 71 12.98 20.13 -5.55
CA LEU A 71 12.97 19.08 -4.52
C LEU A 71 13.13 19.64 -3.11
N PHE A 72 13.96 20.68 -2.93
CA PHE A 72 14.11 21.37 -1.65
C PHE A 72 12.80 22.06 -1.21
N PHE A 73 12.11 22.77 -2.10
CA PHE A 73 10.82 23.38 -1.81
C PHE A 73 9.71 22.35 -1.54
N MET A 74 9.73 21.21 -2.24
CA MET A 74 8.86 20.08 -1.93
C MET A 74 9.12 19.54 -0.52
N ALA A 75 10.40 19.33 -0.15
CA ALA A 75 10.77 18.89 1.19
C ALA A 75 10.33 19.86 2.29
N LEU A 76 10.48 21.17 2.07
CA LEU A 76 10.00 22.23 2.97
C LEU A 76 8.48 22.14 3.16
N THR A 77 7.73 22.06 2.06
CA THR A 77 6.27 22.02 2.07
C THR A 77 5.75 20.75 2.75
N VAL A 78 6.33 19.58 2.44
CA VAL A 78 5.98 18.31 3.09
C VAL A 78 6.29 18.37 4.58
N THR A 79 7.42 18.95 4.97
CA THR A 79 7.79 19.15 6.39
C THR A 79 6.77 20.03 7.11
N PHE A 80 6.34 21.13 6.48
CA PHE A 80 5.31 22.00 7.02
C PHE A 80 3.97 21.27 7.21
N LEU A 81 3.51 20.53 6.19
CA LEU A 81 2.26 19.76 6.27
C LEU A 81 2.30 18.69 7.37
N VAL A 82 3.42 17.97 7.52
CA VAL A 82 3.59 16.97 8.58
C VAL A 82 3.63 17.61 9.96
N LYS A 83 4.16 18.84 10.10
CA LYS A 83 4.09 19.60 11.35
C LYS A 83 2.67 20.08 11.66
N LEU A 84 1.92 20.50 10.63
CA LEU A 84 0.53 20.88 10.80
C LEU A 84 -0.30 19.68 11.28
N GLU A 85 -0.28 18.58 10.53
CA GLU A 85 -1.05 17.38 10.86
C GLU A 85 -0.13 16.15 10.95
N PRO A 86 0.39 15.81 12.15
CA PRO A 86 1.33 14.70 12.33
C PRO A 86 0.79 13.34 11.86
N MET A 87 -0.53 13.17 11.88
CA MET A 87 -1.20 11.92 11.50
C MET A 87 -1.19 11.64 10.00
N ILE A 88 -0.62 12.53 9.18
CA ILE A 88 -0.35 12.25 7.76
C ILE A 88 0.96 11.49 7.53
N SER A 89 1.82 11.35 8.55
CA SER A 89 3.11 10.68 8.45
C SER A 89 2.99 9.21 8.03
N GLY A 90 3.90 8.74 7.15
CA GLY A 90 3.97 7.34 6.72
C GLY A 90 2.71 6.84 6.00
N SER A 91 2.35 5.58 6.23
CA SER A 91 1.34 4.86 5.43
C SER A 91 -0.05 5.48 5.50
N GLY A 92 -0.62 5.64 6.70
CA GLY A 92 -2.02 6.04 6.88
C GLY A 92 -2.95 4.89 7.29
N ILE A 93 -2.59 3.64 6.96
CA ILE A 93 -3.34 2.44 7.37
C ILE A 93 -3.34 2.27 8.90
N PRO A 94 -2.19 2.32 9.61
CA PRO A 94 -2.17 2.25 11.08
C PRO A 94 -3.01 3.35 11.74
N GLN A 95 -2.97 4.57 11.21
CA GLN A 95 -3.74 5.70 11.72
C GLN A 95 -5.25 5.49 11.54
N ALA A 96 -5.68 5.01 10.37
CA ALA A 96 -7.06 4.67 10.12
C ALA A 96 -7.53 3.53 11.04
N LYS A 97 -6.68 2.51 11.25
CA LYS A 97 -6.95 1.39 12.17
C LYS A 97 -7.11 1.86 13.61
N ALA A 98 -6.22 2.74 14.09
CA ALA A 98 -6.30 3.34 15.42
C ALA A 98 -7.61 4.12 15.62
N ASP A 99 -8.04 4.88 14.61
CA ASP A 99 -9.28 5.67 14.66
C ASP A 99 -10.54 4.78 14.62
N ILE A 100 -10.51 3.70 13.83
CA ILE A 100 -11.58 2.68 13.78
C ILE A 100 -11.69 1.94 15.12
N ASN A 101 -10.57 1.56 15.74
CA ASN A 101 -10.54 0.92 17.06
C ASN A 101 -10.98 1.88 18.18
N GLY A 102 -10.80 3.19 17.96
CA GLY A 102 -11.07 4.24 18.94
C GLY A 102 -9.90 4.56 19.85
N ASP A 103 -8.69 4.10 19.49
CA ASP A 103 -7.45 4.44 20.18
C ASP A 103 -7.04 5.89 19.90
N LEU A 104 -7.43 6.43 18.74
CA LEU A 104 -7.18 7.80 18.30
C LEU A 104 -8.46 8.43 17.72
N SER A 105 -8.45 9.75 17.56
CA SER A 105 -9.55 10.51 16.98
C SER A 105 -9.00 11.51 15.96
N LEU A 106 -9.10 11.18 14.67
CA LEU A 106 -8.57 12.04 13.59
C LEU A 106 -9.55 13.13 13.14
N CYS A 107 -9.00 14.30 12.77
CA CYS A 107 -9.75 15.38 12.13
C CYS A 107 -9.85 15.13 10.61
N TRP A 108 -10.97 14.55 10.18
CA TRP A 108 -11.16 14.06 8.80
C TRP A 108 -10.76 15.05 7.70
N TRP A 109 -11.22 16.30 7.74
CA TRP A 109 -10.98 17.28 6.68
C TRP A 109 -9.50 17.71 6.61
N ARG A 110 -8.87 17.88 7.77
CA ARG A 110 -7.47 18.29 7.88
C ARG A 110 -6.53 17.21 7.40
N VAL A 111 -6.82 15.95 7.77
CA VAL A 111 -6.11 14.78 7.26
C VAL A 111 -6.28 14.66 5.76
N ILE A 112 -7.49 14.82 5.21
CA ILE A 112 -7.72 14.77 3.76
C ILE A 112 -6.83 15.78 3.03
N LEU A 113 -6.89 17.07 3.41
CA LEU A 113 -6.14 18.12 2.73
C LEU A 113 -4.62 17.92 2.86
N CYS A 114 -4.13 17.68 4.07
CA CYS A 114 -2.68 17.56 4.32
C CYS A 114 -2.11 16.26 3.74
N LYS A 115 -2.83 15.13 3.83
CA LYS A 115 -2.35 13.84 3.31
C LYS A 115 -2.36 13.82 1.79
N PHE A 116 -3.40 14.36 1.17
CA PHE A 116 -3.51 14.46 -0.29
C PHE A 116 -2.35 15.28 -0.85
N THR A 117 -2.16 16.51 -0.36
CA THR A 117 -1.10 17.42 -0.84
C THR A 117 0.30 16.93 -0.48
N GLY A 118 0.51 16.49 0.76
CA GLY A 118 1.80 15.99 1.21
C GLY A 118 2.25 14.75 0.42
N CYS A 119 1.33 13.83 0.14
CA CYS A 119 1.65 12.63 -0.62
C CYS A 119 1.84 12.91 -2.12
N LEU A 120 1.08 13.84 -2.70
CA LEU A 120 1.31 14.31 -4.08
C LEU A 120 2.75 14.81 -4.26
N LEU A 121 3.23 15.65 -3.34
CA LEU A 121 4.59 16.19 -3.39
C LEU A 121 5.66 15.13 -3.09
N ALA A 122 5.40 14.24 -2.13
CA ALA A 122 6.32 13.15 -1.80
C ALA A 122 6.52 12.17 -2.98
N LEU A 123 5.42 11.70 -3.58
CA LEU A 123 5.47 10.77 -4.70
C LEU A 123 5.94 11.45 -5.99
N GLY A 124 5.42 12.64 -6.28
CA GLY A 124 5.82 13.44 -7.45
C GLY A 124 7.28 13.91 -7.40
N GLY A 125 7.80 14.13 -6.18
CA GLY A 125 9.22 14.38 -5.93
C GLY A 125 10.11 13.15 -6.00
N GLY A 126 9.59 11.99 -6.43
CA GLY A 126 10.36 10.78 -6.70
C GLY A 126 10.73 9.93 -5.49
N LEU A 127 10.16 10.20 -4.30
CA LEU A 127 10.38 9.33 -3.14
C LEU A 127 9.88 7.91 -3.45
N SER A 128 10.62 6.90 -2.96
CA SER A 128 10.19 5.51 -3.12
C SER A 128 9.12 5.17 -2.10
N LEU A 129 7.88 5.52 -2.43
CA LEU A 129 6.68 5.31 -1.63
C LEU A 129 5.52 4.89 -2.56
N GLY A 130 4.44 4.38 -1.97
CA GLY A 130 3.20 4.05 -2.67
C GLY A 130 2.08 5.05 -2.38
N ARG A 131 1.14 5.21 -3.29
CA ARG A 131 -0.08 6.02 -3.08
C ARG A 131 -1.16 5.30 -2.27
N GLU A 132 -1.04 3.99 -2.14
CA GLU A 132 -2.08 3.05 -1.70
C GLU A 132 -2.47 3.22 -0.23
N GLY A 133 -1.49 3.28 0.68
CA GLY A 133 -1.73 3.58 2.10
C GLY A 133 -2.45 4.93 2.30
N PRO A 134 -1.97 6.02 1.67
CA PRO A 134 -2.67 7.30 1.64
C PRO A 134 -4.11 7.18 1.13
N SER A 135 -4.35 6.45 0.04
CA SER A 135 -5.70 6.23 -0.48
C SER A 135 -6.64 5.57 0.54
N VAL A 136 -6.15 4.57 1.27
CA VAL A 136 -6.89 3.92 2.35
C VAL A 136 -7.23 4.91 3.46
N GLN A 137 -6.27 5.74 3.89
CA GLN A 137 -6.51 6.75 4.93
C GLN A 137 -7.50 7.82 4.47
N LEU A 138 -7.35 8.32 3.25
CA LEU A 138 -8.25 9.31 2.65
C LEU A 138 -9.68 8.76 2.55
N GLY A 139 -9.86 7.53 2.07
CA GLY A 139 -11.15 6.87 2.01
C GLY A 139 -11.77 6.66 3.39
N SER A 140 -10.98 6.26 4.38
CA SER A 140 -11.43 6.17 5.78
C SER A 140 -11.94 7.51 6.30
N MET A 141 -11.21 8.60 6.04
CA MET A 141 -11.61 9.95 6.44
C MET A 141 -12.86 10.45 5.71
N ILE A 142 -13.10 10.05 4.46
CA ILE A 142 -14.38 10.30 3.77
C ILE A 142 -15.53 9.60 4.50
N GLY A 143 -15.35 8.32 4.85
CA GLY A 143 -16.34 7.58 5.64
C GLY A 143 -16.67 8.28 6.96
N LYS A 144 -15.63 8.79 7.66
CA LYS A 144 -15.77 9.58 8.88
C LYS A 144 -16.52 10.89 8.65
N GLY A 145 -16.12 11.67 7.65
CA GLY A 145 -16.73 12.94 7.29
C GLY A 145 -18.21 12.80 6.91
N PHE A 146 -18.54 11.80 6.09
CA PHE A 146 -19.91 11.48 5.69
C PHE A 146 -20.79 11.12 6.90
N CYS A 147 -20.27 10.30 7.81
CA CYS A 147 -20.99 9.91 9.02
C CYS A 147 -21.26 11.11 9.95
N ARG A 148 -20.27 11.99 10.13
CA ARG A 148 -20.41 13.21 10.94
C ARG A 148 -21.37 14.22 10.33
N ALA A 149 -21.32 14.42 9.01
CA ALA A 149 -22.27 15.29 8.32
C ALA A 149 -23.72 14.79 8.44
N THR A 150 -23.91 13.47 8.46
CA THR A 150 -25.23 12.85 8.60
C THR A 150 -25.67 12.61 10.05
N LYS A 151 -24.91 13.13 11.04
CA LYS A 151 -25.18 13.08 12.51
C LYS A 151 -25.53 11.68 13.04
N ARG A 152 -24.66 10.70 12.79
CA ARG A 152 -24.91 9.29 13.15
C ARG A 152 -24.11 8.79 14.35
N ILE A 153 -24.38 7.54 14.75
CA ILE A 153 -23.81 6.88 15.92
C ILE A 153 -22.36 6.44 15.63
N LYS A 154 -21.49 6.47 16.65
CA LYS A 154 -20.07 6.07 16.56
C LYS A 154 -19.84 4.68 15.95
N ALA A 155 -20.72 3.71 16.22
CA ALA A 155 -20.62 2.36 15.63
C ALA A 155 -20.78 2.38 14.09
N GLU A 156 -21.65 3.26 13.57
CA GLU A 156 -21.82 3.45 12.14
C GLU A 156 -20.64 4.23 11.53
N GLU A 157 -20.05 5.19 12.27
CA GLU A 157 -18.82 5.89 11.86
C GLU A 157 -17.68 4.92 11.58
N ARG A 158 -17.36 4.04 12.54
CA ARG A 158 -16.30 3.01 12.39
C ARG A 158 -16.55 2.12 11.18
N PHE A 159 -17.79 1.74 10.94
CA PHE A 159 -18.17 0.87 9.85
C PHE A 159 -18.01 1.55 8.47
N LEU A 160 -18.47 2.80 8.34
CA LEU A 160 -18.31 3.58 7.11
C LEU A 160 -16.85 3.96 6.86
N MET A 161 -16.06 4.19 7.92
CA MET A 161 -14.62 4.35 7.83
C MET A 161 -13.93 3.10 7.29
N THR A 162 -14.31 1.91 7.75
CA THR A 162 -13.80 0.63 7.20
C THR A 162 -14.19 0.48 5.73
N CYS A 163 -15.45 0.75 5.36
CA CYS A 163 -15.88 0.69 3.95
C CYS A 163 -15.10 1.66 3.07
N GLY A 164 -14.92 2.91 3.53
CA GLY A 164 -14.12 3.92 2.85
C GLY A 164 -12.65 3.52 2.72
N ALA A 165 -12.07 2.88 3.73
CA ALA A 165 -10.71 2.32 3.67
C ALA A 165 -10.57 1.29 2.54
N GLY A 166 -11.50 0.33 2.44
CA GLY A 166 -11.54 -0.64 1.34
C GLY A 166 -11.74 0.02 -0.02
N ALA A 167 -12.69 0.96 -0.13
CA ALA A 167 -12.92 1.73 -1.35
C ALA A 167 -11.67 2.51 -1.79
N GLY A 168 -10.89 3.03 -0.85
CA GLY A 168 -9.62 3.70 -1.11
C GLY A 168 -8.58 2.76 -1.71
N LEU A 169 -8.44 1.54 -1.17
CA LEU A 169 -7.59 0.49 -1.73
C LEU A 169 -8.04 0.10 -3.15
N THR A 170 -9.34 -0.14 -3.31
CA THR A 170 -9.93 -0.51 -4.59
C THR A 170 -9.75 0.55 -5.66
N ALA A 171 -10.06 1.82 -5.37
CA ALA A 171 -9.89 2.90 -6.35
C ALA A 171 -8.42 3.14 -6.71
N ALA A 172 -7.48 2.70 -5.89
CA ALA A 172 -6.05 2.85 -6.12
C ALA A 172 -5.45 1.67 -6.92
N PHE A 173 -6.05 0.47 -6.79
CA PHE A 173 -5.61 -0.76 -7.46
C PHE A 173 -6.56 -1.36 -8.52
N ASN A 174 -7.74 -0.78 -8.75
CA ASN A 174 -8.80 -1.38 -9.56
C ASN A 174 -9.12 -2.83 -9.12
N ALA A 175 -9.21 -3.04 -7.80
CA ALA A 175 -9.32 -4.36 -7.17
C ALA A 175 -10.47 -4.39 -6.13
N PRO A 176 -11.72 -4.55 -6.57
CA PRO A 176 -12.90 -4.45 -5.69
C PRO A 176 -13.01 -5.60 -4.69
N ILE A 177 -12.64 -6.82 -5.06
CA ILE A 177 -12.75 -7.98 -4.16
C ILE A 177 -11.65 -7.91 -3.10
N ALA A 178 -10.42 -7.59 -3.49
CA ALA A 178 -9.31 -7.39 -2.58
C ALA A 178 -9.57 -6.27 -1.57
N GLY A 179 -10.18 -5.15 -2.00
CA GLY A 179 -10.60 -4.09 -1.09
C GLY A 179 -11.62 -4.55 -0.04
N ALA A 180 -12.57 -5.40 -0.43
CA ALA A 180 -13.57 -5.93 0.49
C ALA A 180 -12.96 -6.94 1.49
N ILE A 181 -12.05 -7.80 1.04
CA ILE A 181 -11.34 -8.74 1.91
C ILE A 181 -10.38 -8.00 2.85
N PHE A 182 -9.68 -6.96 2.38
CA PHE A 182 -8.80 -6.13 3.20
C PHE A 182 -9.55 -5.48 4.38
N CYS A 183 -10.79 -5.05 4.17
CA CYS A 183 -11.65 -4.56 5.24
C CYS A 183 -11.88 -5.59 6.36
N LEU A 184 -12.02 -6.86 6.00
CA LEU A 184 -12.32 -7.95 6.93
C LEU A 184 -11.07 -8.49 7.61
N GLU A 185 -10.03 -8.74 6.81
CA GLU A 185 -8.80 -9.41 7.26
C GLU A 185 -7.87 -8.44 8.01
N GLU A 186 -7.69 -7.21 7.51
CA GLU A 186 -6.70 -6.28 8.08
C GLU A 186 -7.32 -5.11 8.87
N MET A 187 -8.40 -4.48 8.36
CA MET A 187 -8.95 -3.28 9.00
C MET A 187 -9.81 -3.58 10.24
N ASN A 188 -10.74 -4.54 10.14
CA ASN A 188 -11.72 -4.82 11.19
C ASN A 188 -11.47 -6.14 11.94
N ARG A 189 -10.61 -7.02 11.41
CA ARG A 189 -10.32 -8.37 11.93
C ARG A 189 -11.57 -9.15 12.35
N SER A 190 -12.68 -8.94 11.65
CA SER A 190 -13.97 -9.56 11.95
C SER A 190 -14.73 -9.88 10.66
N PHE A 191 -15.02 -11.17 10.48
CA PHE A 191 -15.75 -11.67 9.32
C PHE A 191 -17.24 -11.65 9.62
N SER A 192 -17.89 -10.52 9.36
CA SER A 192 -19.34 -10.39 9.41
C SER A 192 -19.90 -10.23 8.01
N GLU A 193 -20.99 -10.96 7.71
CA GLU A 193 -21.74 -10.84 6.45
C GLU A 193 -22.14 -9.38 6.16
N LYS A 194 -22.50 -8.62 7.21
CA LYS A 194 -22.87 -7.21 7.07
C LYS A 194 -21.68 -6.37 6.60
N THR A 195 -20.51 -6.56 7.22
CA THR A 195 -19.27 -5.86 6.83
C THR A 195 -18.86 -6.21 5.41
N LEU A 196 -18.95 -7.50 5.04
CA LEU A 196 -18.60 -7.94 3.70
C LEU A 196 -19.47 -7.26 2.64
N LEU A 197 -20.80 -7.36 2.75
CA LEU A 197 -21.70 -6.88 1.70
C LEU A 197 -21.68 -5.36 1.51
N THR A 198 -21.50 -4.62 2.59
CA THR A 198 -21.42 -3.15 2.56
C THR A 198 -20.06 -2.67 2.08
N ALA A 199 -18.97 -3.35 2.47
CA ALA A 199 -17.64 -3.12 1.93
C ALA A 199 -17.64 -3.39 0.42
N MET A 200 -18.24 -4.49 -0.04
CA MET A 200 -18.41 -4.79 -1.46
C MET A 200 -19.20 -3.69 -2.20
N ALA A 201 -20.32 -3.21 -1.64
CA ALA A 201 -21.06 -2.11 -2.26
C ALA A 201 -20.19 -0.84 -2.40
N SER A 202 -19.38 -0.54 -1.39
CA SER A 202 -18.45 0.58 -1.40
C SER A 202 -17.32 0.40 -2.41
N THR A 203 -16.66 -0.76 -2.41
CA THR A 203 -15.52 -1.05 -3.28
C THR A 203 -15.94 -1.14 -4.74
N ILE A 204 -17.05 -1.82 -5.06
CA ILE A 204 -17.59 -1.89 -6.43
C ILE A 204 -17.92 -0.49 -6.97
N THR A 205 -18.51 0.38 -6.15
CA THR A 205 -18.81 1.76 -6.57
C THR A 205 -17.53 2.56 -6.83
N ALA A 206 -16.52 2.41 -5.96
CA ALA A 206 -15.24 3.06 -6.12
C ALA A 206 -14.47 2.55 -7.36
N ASP A 207 -14.51 1.24 -7.61
CA ASP A 207 -13.93 0.60 -8.79
C ASP A 207 -14.62 1.05 -10.07
N PHE A 208 -15.95 1.14 -10.08
CA PHE A 208 -16.69 1.63 -11.24
C PHE A 208 -16.22 3.04 -11.65
N ILE A 209 -16.05 3.95 -10.69
CA ILE A 209 -15.56 5.30 -10.93
C ILE A 209 -14.09 5.28 -11.41
N ALA A 210 -13.23 4.49 -10.77
CA ALA A 210 -11.83 4.38 -11.16
C ALA A 210 -11.66 3.78 -12.57
N SER A 211 -12.39 2.71 -12.87
CA SER A 211 -12.38 2.00 -14.14
C SER A 211 -13.00 2.83 -15.27
N TYR A 212 -13.94 3.73 -14.97
CA TYR A 212 -14.44 4.69 -15.95
C TYR A 212 -13.36 5.66 -16.44
N VAL A 213 -12.43 6.07 -15.56
CA VAL A 213 -11.35 7.01 -15.89
C VAL A 213 -10.09 6.31 -16.42
N PHE A 214 -9.68 5.20 -15.80
CA PHE A 214 -8.42 4.51 -16.12
C PHE A 214 -8.60 3.31 -17.07
N GLY A 215 -9.84 2.92 -17.36
CA GLY A 215 -10.17 1.74 -18.15
C GLY A 215 -10.20 0.44 -17.32
N LEU A 216 -10.61 -0.64 -17.98
CA LEU A 216 -10.77 -1.98 -17.40
C LEU A 216 -9.50 -2.84 -17.48
N LYS A 217 -8.36 -2.26 -17.86
CA LYS A 217 -7.11 -3.02 -17.98
C LYS A 217 -6.52 -3.30 -16.59
N PRO A 218 -5.99 -4.51 -16.34
CA PRO A 218 -5.23 -4.79 -15.13
C PRO A 218 -4.03 -3.84 -15.00
N ILE A 219 -3.58 -3.61 -13.77
CA ILE A 219 -2.45 -2.73 -13.48
C ILE A 219 -1.14 -3.29 -14.05
N PHE A 220 -0.97 -4.61 -13.99
CA PHE A 220 0.19 -5.28 -14.55
C PHE A 220 -0.24 -6.12 -15.74
N THR A 221 0.19 -5.73 -16.94
CA THR A 221 -0.07 -6.52 -18.16
C THR A 221 1.07 -7.52 -18.36
N LEU A 222 1.08 -8.57 -17.55
CA LEU A 222 2.05 -9.68 -17.68
C LEU A 222 1.57 -10.64 -18.78
N LYS A 223 2.49 -11.16 -19.60
CA LYS A 223 2.14 -11.99 -20.76
C LYS A 223 1.89 -13.43 -20.29
N VAL A 224 0.73 -13.66 -19.66
CA VAL A 224 0.31 -14.94 -19.06
C VAL A 224 0.99 -16.13 -19.73
N GLY A 225 2.12 -16.53 -19.15
CA GLY A 225 2.95 -17.61 -19.68
C GLY A 225 2.26 -18.97 -19.55
N GLN A 226 3.00 -20.02 -19.86
CA GLN A 226 2.50 -21.37 -19.57
C GLN A 226 2.35 -21.58 -18.08
N THR A 227 1.30 -22.30 -17.68
CA THR A 227 1.10 -22.70 -16.29
C THR A 227 2.22 -23.63 -15.86
N MET A 228 2.76 -23.38 -14.67
CA MET A 228 3.85 -24.16 -14.11
C MET A 228 3.38 -25.58 -13.75
N PRO A 229 4.04 -26.64 -14.22
CA PRO A 229 3.70 -28.01 -13.85
C PRO A 229 3.83 -28.26 -12.34
N LEU A 230 2.94 -29.10 -11.79
CA LEU A 230 2.95 -29.47 -10.36
C LEU A 230 4.30 -30.01 -9.88
N LYS A 231 5.07 -30.66 -10.75
CA LYS A 231 6.43 -31.16 -10.47
C LYS A 231 7.37 -30.08 -9.91
N TYR A 232 7.18 -28.81 -10.26
CA TYR A 232 8.06 -27.72 -9.83
C TYR A 232 7.54 -26.91 -8.64
N TYR A 233 6.38 -27.26 -8.05
CA TYR A 233 5.77 -26.49 -6.95
C TYR A 233 6.63 -26.46 -5.67
N TRP A 234 7.56 -27.39 -5.50
CA TRP A 234 8.54 -27.32 -4.41
C TRP A 234 9.44 -26.07 -4.50
N LEU A 235 9.71 -25.55 -5.71
CA LEU A 235 10.42 -24.29 -5.90
C LEU A 235 9.62 -23.10 -5.38
N ILE A 236 8.28 -23.15 -5.49
CA ILE A 236 7.38 -22.13 -4.94
C ILE A 236 7.41 -22.13 -3.40
N MET A 237 7.56 -23.30 -2.78
CA MET A 237 7.77 -23.38 -1.33
C MET A 237 9.11 -22.77 -0.92
N ILE A 238 10.19 -23.07 -1.64
CA ILE A 238 11.51 -22.44 -1.39
C ILE A 238 11.42 -20.93 -1.54
N LEU A 239 10.77 -20.45 -2.61
CA LEU A 239 10.49 -19.03 -2.79
C LEU A 239 9.78 -18.46 -1.57
N GLY A 240 8.73 -19.12 -1.07
CA GLY A 240 8.01 -18.70 0.14
C GLY A 240 8.92 -18.55 1.36
N VAL A 241 9.82 -19.50 1.60
CA VAL A 241 10.79 -19.42 2.71
C VAL A 241 11.72 -18.21 2.54
N VAL A 242 12.26 -18.00 1.34
CA VAL A 242 13.13 -16.86 1.06
C VAL A 242 12.39 -15.53 1.25
N LEU A 243 11.18 -15.40 0.70
CA LEU A 243 10.35 -14.21 0.86
C LEU A 243 9.99 -13.95 2.34
N GLY A 244 9.73 -15.01 3.11
CA GLY A 244 9.51 -14.91 4.55
C GLY A 244 10.71 -14.32 5.28
N MET A 245 11.92 -14.83 5.01
CA MET A 245 13.17 -14.32 5.59
C MET A 245 13.42 -12.85 5.21
N PHE A 246 13.26 -12.50 3.93
CA PHE A 246 13.40 -11.12 3.47
C PHE A 246 12.29 -10.19 4.01
N GLY A 247 11.09 -10.72 4.29
CA GLY A 247 10.03 -9.98 4.98
C GLY A 247 10.41 -9.60 6.41
N VAL A 248 11.10 -10.50 7.13
CA VAL A 248 11.67 -10.17 8.45
C VAL A 248 12.77 -9.11 8.32
N LEU A 249 13.64 -9.22 7.32
CA LEU A 249 14.66 -8.21 7.03
C LEU A 249 14.02 -6.85 6.75
N PHE A 250 12.90 -6.82 6.03
CA PHE A 250 12.14 -5.59 5.76
C PHE A 250 11.63 -4.94 7.05
N ASN A 251 10.96 -5.68 7.93
CA ASN A 251 10.41 -5.13 9.17
C ASN A 251 11.52 -4.63 10.11
N LYS A 252 12.62 -5.39 10.24
CA LYS A 252 13.79 -4.97 11.04
C LYS A 252 14.50 -3.75 10.43
N GLY A 253 14.66 -3.73 9.11
CA GLY A 253 15.25 -2.59 8.40
C GLY A 253 14.41 -1.33 8.60
N LEU A 254 13.09 -1.45 8.45
CA LEU A 254 12.17 -0.34 8.67
C LEU A 254 12.29 0.22 10.10
N GLU A 255 12.31 -0.66 11.11
CA GLU A 255 12.51 -0.27 12.50
C GLU A 255 13.84 0.45 12.73
N LEU A 256 14.93 -0.06 12.16
CA LEU A 256 16.27 0.52 12.27
C LEU A 256 16.28 1.96 11.73
N PHE A 257 15.75 2.20 10.53
CA PHE A 257 15.75 3.53 9.92
C PHE A 257 14.81 4.50 10.64
N GLN A 258 13.64 4.04 11.11
CA GLN A 258 12.77 4.86 11.96
C GLN A 258 13.47 5.26 13.26
N ASN A 259 14.19 4.34 13.91
CA ASN A 259 14.95 4.64 15.12
C ASN A 259 16.13 5.59 14.84
N LEU A 260 16.76 5.47 13.67
CA LEU A 260 17.83 6.36 13.23
C LEU A 260 17.33 7.82 13.12
N TYR A 261 16.16 8.04 12.52
CA TYR A 261 15.57 9.38 12.42
C TYR A 261 15.04 9.96 13.75
N LYS A 262 14.90 9.15 14.81
CA LYS A 262 14.59 9.65 16.16
C LYS A 262 15.79 10.33 16.82
N LYS A 263 17.03 10.09 16.37
CA LYS A 263 18.23 10.74 16.92
C LYS A 263 18.16 12.27 16.72
N PRO A 264 18.58 13.08 17.71
CA PRO A 264 18.43 14.54 17.66
C PRO A 264 19.12 15.19 16.46
N ALA A 265 20.25 14.63 16.02
CA ALA A 265 20.98 15.10 14.85
C ALA A 265 20.21 14.94 13.52
N LEU A 266 19.36 13.92 13.40
CA LEU A 266 18.65 13.57 12.15
C LEU A 266 17.19 13.99 12.17
N LYS A 267 16.59 14.19 13.35
CA LYS A 267 15.20 14.63 13.53
C LYS A 267 14.81 15.86 12.70
N PRO A 268 15.59 16.97 12.66
CA PRO A 268 15.22 18.14 11.85
C PRO A 268 15.34 17.90 10.34
N PHE A 269 16.23 17.01 9.93
CA PHE A 269 16.53 16.73 8.53
C PHE A 269 15.77 15.52 7.96
N LYS A 270 14.87 14.91 8.75
CA LYS A 270 14.27 13.62 8.42
C LYS A 270 13.65 13.56 7.03
N ILE A 271 12.88 14.58 6.61
CA ILE A 271 12.24 14.64 5.29
C ILE A 271 13.21 15.12 4.20
N TYR A 272 14.17 15.99 4.52
CA TYR A 272 15.12 16.52 3.54
C TYR A 272 16.09 15.46 3.01
N ILE A 273 16.51 14.51 3.86
CA ILE A 273 17.44 13.43 3.49
C ILE A 273 16.89 12.59 2.33
N PRO A 274 15.65 12.06 2.37
CA PRO A 274 15.04 11.37 1.23
C PRO A 274 15.01 12.19 -0.06
N PHE A 275 14.64 13.47 -0.02
CA PHE A 275 14.60 14.32 -1.22
C PHE A 275 16.00 14.58 -1.79
N ALA A 276 17.01 14.80 -0.93
CA ALA A 276 18.40 14.91 -1.36
C ALA A 276 18.93 13.60 -1.96
N MET A 277 18.51 12.45 -1.41
CA MET A 277 18.82 11.14 -1.99
C MET A 277 18.11 10.91 -3.32
N THR A 278 16.88 11.41 -3.51
CA THR A 278 16.23 11.39 -4.83
C THR A 278 17.05 12.17 -5.84
N PHE A 279 17.57 13.34 -5.46
CA PHE A 279 18.42 14.13 -6.35
C PHE A 279 19.64 13.32 -6.79
N ALA A 280 20.38 12.72 -5.85
CA ALA A 280 21.56 11.91 -6.16
C ALA A 280 21.23 10.67 -7.01
N LEU A 281 20.19 9.91 -6.63
CA LEU A 281 19.77 8.71 -7.36
C LEU A 281 19.14 9.03 -8.71
N GLY A 282 18.56 10.22 -8.88
CA GLY A 282 18.05 10.68 -10.17
C GLY A 282 19.13 10.71 -11.25
N PHE A 283 20.37 11.06 -10.90
CA PHE A 283 21.50 11.05 -11.85
C PHE A 283 22.27 9.73 -11.86
N LEU A 284 22.46 9.10 -10.69
CA LEU A 284 23.28 7.90 -10.59
C LEU A 284 22.54 6.61 -10.99
N TYR A 285 21.27 6.49 -10.61
CA TYR A 285 20.49 5.28 -10.82
C TYR A 285 18.96 5.54 -10.88
N PRO A 286 18.46 6.16 -11.97
CA PRO A 286 17.06 6.58 -12.10
C PRO A 286 16.04 5.45 -11.89
N LYS A 287 16.42 4.18 -12.13
CA LYS A 287 15.52 3.03 -11.94
C LYS A 287 15.17 2.77 -10.47
N ALA A 288 15.94 3.31 -9.51
CA ALA A 288 15.65 3.13 -8.08
C ALA A 288 14.59 4.11 -7.55
N ILE A 289 14.42 5.28 -8.17
CA ILE A 289 13.49 6.31 -7.68
C ILE A 289 12.02 5.94 -7.94
N GLY A 290 11.10 6.62 -7.24
CA GLY A 290 9.66 6.42 -7.37
C GLY A 290 9.12 5.08 -6.84
N GLY A 291 7.81 4.87 -7.06
CA GLY A 291 7.07 3.71 -6.54
C GLY A 291 7.49 2.37 -7.12
N GLY A 292 8.06 2.35 -8.33
CA GLY A 292 8.69 1.17 -8.92
C GLY A 292 7.76 0.16 -9.59
N SER A 293 6.49 0.50 -9.87
CA SER A 293 5.55 -0.41 -10.55
C SER A 293 6.11 -0.98 -11.88
N GLN A 294 6.82 -0.16 -12.66
CA GLN A 294 7.49 -0.58 -13.90
C GLN A 294 8.53 -1.69 -13.68
N LEU A 295 9.13 -1.79 -12.49
CA LEU A 295 10.11 -2.83 -12.19
C LEU A 295 9.49 -4.22 -12.15
N VAL A 296 8.18 -4.34 -11.89
CA VAL A 296 7.46 -5.62 -11.93
C VAL A 296 7.46 -6.20 -13.34
N GLU A 297 7.10 -5.37 -14.33
CA GLU A 297 7.10 -5.77 -15.74
C GLU A 297 8.53 -6.03 -16.24
N ILE A 298 9.48 -5.20 -15.84
CA ILE A 298 10.88 -5.39 -16.22
C ILE A 298 11.42 -6.71 -15.64
N ALA A 299 11.09 -7.04 -14.39
CA ALA A 299 11.50 -8.28 -13.73
C ALA A 299 10.92 -9.53 -14.43
N SER A 300 9.70 -9.43 -14.98
CA SER A 300 9.07 -10.54 -15.71
C SER A 300 9.67 -10.78 -17.10
N THR A 301 10.34 -9.79 -17.71
CA THR A 301 10.94 -9.96 -19.05
C THR A 301 12.12 -10.93 -19.10
N GLY A 302 12.79 -11.18 -17.99
CA GLY A 302 14.00 -12.02 -17.95
C GLY A 302 15.21 -11.44 -18.68
N LYS A 303 15.16 -10.16 -19.08
CA LYS A 303 16.24 -9.50 -19.85
C LYS A 303 17.33 -8.88 -18.98
N ILE A 304 17.04 -8.63 -17.70
CA ILE A 304 18.02 -8.07 -16.78
C ILE A 304 18.83 -9.20 -16.15
N LEU A 305 20.15 -9.06 -16.20
CA LEU A 305 21.09 -9.94 -15.53
C LEU A 305 20.78 -10.02 -14.02
N ILE A 306 20.82 -11.23 -13.46
CA ILE A 306 20.57 -11.50 -12.04
C ILE A 306 21.39 -10.55 -11.14
N GLY A 307 22.69 -10.36 -11.44
CA GLY A 307 23.54 -9.44 -10.68
C GLY A 307 23.06 -7.99 -10.67
N ALA A 308 22.56 -7.49 -11.81
CA ALA A 308 21.99 -6.15 -11.90
C ALA A 308 20.65 -6.04 -11.14
N MET A 309 19.82 -7.09 -11.14
CA MET A 309 18.60 -7.14 -10.32
C MET A 309 18.91 -7.12 -8.83
N CYS A 310 19.96 -7.84 -8.39
CA CYS A 310 20.41 -7.82 -7.00
C CYS A 310 20.86 -6.42 -6.56
N ILE A 311 21.68 -5.73 -7.38
CA ILE A 311 22.10 -4.36 -7.09
C ILE A 311 20.89 -3.42 -7.02
N LEU A 312 19.99 -3.51 -8.01
CA LEU A 312 18.77 -2.71 -8.04
C LEU A 312 17.89 -2.95 -6.81
N PHE A 313 17.76 -4.20 -6.37
CA PHE A 313 17.04 -4.57 -5.16
C PHE A 313 17.62 -3.84 -3.93
N PHE A 314 18.93 -3.96 -3.68
CA PHE A 314 19.54 -3.36 -2.50
C PHE A 314 19.52 -1.83 -2.52
N VAL A 315 19.83 -1.21 -3.66
CA VAL A 315 19.78 0.26 -3.81
C VAL A 315 18.35 0.76 -3.54
N LYS A 316 17.35 0.15 -4.17
CA LYS A 316 15.95 0.54 -3.98
C LYS A 316 15.47 0.24 -2.56
N PHE A 317 15.89 -0.87 -1.95
CA PHE A 317 15.54 -1.25 -0.58
C PHE A 317 16.05 -0.21 0.42
N ILE A 318 17.33 0.18 0.34
CA ILE A 318 17.91 1.21 1.22
C ILE A 318 17.21 2.55 0.99
N PHE A 319 17.00 2.94 -0.26
CA PHE A 319 16.31 4.20 -0.58
C PHE A 319 14.87 4.22 -0.05
N PHE A 320 14.13 3.12 -0.19
CA PHE A 320 12.80 2.96 0.38
C PHE A 320 12.83 3.08 1.91
N MET A 321 13.77 2.43 2.60
CA MET A 321 13.88 2.51 4.05
C MET A 321 14.20 3.93 4.53
N LEU A 322 15.03 4.68 3.78
CA LEU A 322 15.28 6.09 4.04
C LEU A 322 14.01 6.93 3.85
N CYS A 323 13.27 6.70 2.76
CA CYS A 323 12.04 7.42 2.45
C CYS A 323 10.97 7.18 3.51
N PHE A 324 10.58 5.92 3.72
CA PHE A 324 9.49 5.60 4.63
C PHE A 324 9.89 5.78 6.11
N GLY A 325 11.14 5.47 6.46
CA GLY A 325 11.68 5.69 7.80
C GLY A 325 11.65 7.15 8.25
N SER A 326 11.72 8.11 7.33
CA SER A 326 11.63 9.54 7.63
C SER A 326 10.26 10.00 8.15
N GLY A 327 9.21 9.21 7.92
CA GLY A 327 7.82 9.61 8.12
C GLY A 327 7.23 10.47 7.00
N ALA A 328 7.88 10.54 5.83
CA ALA A 328 7.28 11.16 4.65
C ALA A 328 5.91 10.51 4.34
N PRO A 329 4.89 11.28 3.94
CA PRO A 329 3.55 10.78 3.67
C PRO A 329 3.56 9.88 2.43
N GLY A 330 3.27 8.59 2.63
CA GLY A 330 3.27 7.60 1.56
C GLY A 330 3.15 6.18 2.11
N GLY A 331 2.61 5.28 1.30
CA GLY A 331 2.35 3.89 1.63
C GLY A 331 3.52 2.95 1.37
N ILE A 332 3.51 1.80 2.04
CA ILE A 332 4.46 0.70 1.82
C ILE A 332 3.98 -0.30 0.75
N PHE A 333 2.71 -0.21 0.36
CA PHE A 333 1.99 -1.25 -0.35
C PHE A 333 2.52 -1.55 -1.76
N MET A 334 2.82 -0.53 -2.57
CA MET A 334 3.41 -0.77 -3.89
C MET A 334 4.88 -1.21 -3.78
N PRO A 335 5.75 -0.55 -2.99
CA PRO A 335 7.14 -0.98 -2.85
C PRO A 335 7.32 -2.43 -2.38
N LEU A 336 6.51 -2.92 -1.44
CA LEU A 336 6.60 -4.33 -1.03
C LEU A 336 6.25 -5.26 -2.20
N LEU A 337 5.25 -4.95 -3.03
CA LEU A 337 4.95 -5.78 -4.21
C LEU A 337 6.11 -5.79 -5.19
N VAL A 338 6.74 -4.63 -5.40
CA VAL A 338 7.92 -4.49 -6.25
C VAL A 338 9.10 -5.31 -5.72
N PHE A 339 9.38 -5.26 -4.42
CA PHE A 339 10.44 -6.08 -3.81
C PHE A 339 10.15 -7.57 -3.95
N GLY A 340 8.90 -8.00 -3.73
CA GLY A 340 8.46 -9.37 -3.95
C GLY A 340 8.64 -9.80 -5.41
N ALA A 341 8.23 -8.96 -6.36
CA ALA A 341 8.38 -9.20 -7.80
C ALA A 341 9.86 -9.36 -8.20
N VAL A 342 10.74 -8.49 -7.69
CA VAL A 342 12.18 -8.53 -7.99
C VAL A 342 12.83 -9.78 -7.39
N LEU A 343 12.52 -10.14 -6.14
CA LEU A 343 13.01 -11.38 -5.52
C LEU A 343 12.50 -12.63 -6.24
N GLY A 344 11.23 -12.63 -6.62
CA GLY A 344 10.63 -13.67 -7.46
C GLY A 344 11.33 -13.78 -8.82
N GLY A 345 11.61 -12.66 -9.47
CA GLY A 345 12.35 -12.62 -10.73
C GLY A 345 13.79 -13.13 -10.61
N ILE A 346 14.52 -12.75 -9.55
CA ILE A 346 15.87 -13.22 -9.27
C ILE A 346 15.89 -14.75 -9.10
N LEU A 347 15.02 -15.29 -8.24
CA LEU A 347 14.96 -16.73 -7.99
C LEU A 347 14.41 -17.51 -9.18
N GLY A 348 13.43 -16.97 -9.89
CA GLY A 348 12.87 -17.58 -11.09
C GLY A 348 13.90 -17.72 -12.20
N GLN A 349 14.71 -16.68 -12.45
CA GLN A 349 15.81 -16.75 -13.42
C GLN A 349 16.91 -17.73 -12.97
N ALA A 350 17.28 -17.70 -11.68
CA ALA A 350 18.28 -18.61 -11.13
C ALA A 350 17.85 -20.08 -11.31
N PHE A 351 16.61 -20.42 -10.92
CA PHE A 351 16.08 -21.77 -11.08
C PHE A 351 15.96 -22.17 -12.56
N GLY A 352 15.50 -21.26 -13.41
CA GLY A 352 15.41 -21.48 -14.85
C GLY A 352 16.75 -21.81 -15.50
N MET A 353 17.82 -21.13 -15.07
CA MET A 353 19.18 -21.40 -15.53
C MET A 353 19.71 -22.75 -14.99
N THR A 354 19.47 -23.07 -13.71
CA THR A 354 19.98 -24.32 -13.10
C THR A 354 19.24 -25.58 -13.54
N LEU A 355 17.93 -25.49 -13.81
CA LEU A 355 17.07 -26.64 -14.13
C LEU A 355 16.74 -26.74 -15.63
N GLY A 356 17.24 -25.82 -16.45
CA GLY A 356 17.17 -25.89 -17.91
C GLY A 356 15.82 -25.53 -18.53
N PHE A 357 14.84 -25.02 -17.75
CA PHE A 357 13.56 -24.54 -18.30
C PHE A 357 13.57 -23.05 -18.70
N GLY A 358 14.71 -22.37 -18.53
CA GLY A 358 14.88 -20.97 -18.92
C GLY A 358 13.84 -20.04 -18.27
N ASN A 359 13.34 -19.07 -19.02
CA ASN A 359 12.40 -18.04 -18.52
C ASN A 359 10.91 -18.42 -18.69
N ILE A 360 10.59 -19.68 -19.01
CA ILE A 360 9.21 -20.10 -19.34
C ILE A 360 8.23 -19.82 -18.19
N TYR A 361 8.65 -20.05 -16.94
CA TYR A 361 7.82 -19.86 -15.75
C TYR A 361 8.14 -18.59 -14.95
N LEU A 362 8.97 -17.70 -15.50
CA LEU A 362 9.48 -16.53 -14.77
C LEU A 362 8.34 -15.65 -14.24
N GLU A 363 7.29 -15.46 -15.03
CA GLU A 363 6.12 -14.68 -14.62
C GLU A 363 5.42 -15.28 -13.39
N THR A 364 5.32 -16.62 -13.33
CA THR A 364 4.73 -17.30 -12.16
C THR A 364 5.55 -17.02 -10.90
N PHE A 365 6.88 -17.01 -10.99
CA PHE A 365 7.74 -16.66 -9.86
C PHE A 365 7.63 -15.18 -9.47
N VAL A 366 7.52 -14.26 -10.42
CA VAL A 366 7.33 -12.83 -10.15
C VAL A 366 5.98 -12.60 -9.43
N ILE A 367 4.90 -13.17 -9.97
CA ILE A 367 3.54 -13.06 -9.41
C ILE A 367 3.46 -13.71 -8.02
N ALA A 368 4.04 -14.90 -7.85
CA ALA A 368 4.17 -15.56 -6.55
C ALA A 368 5.03 -14.74 -5.57
N GLY A 369 6.09 -14.12 -6.06
CA GLY A 369 6.96 -13.20 -5.34
C GLY A 369 6.20 -12.05 -4.70
N MET A 370 5.35 -11.39 -5.48
CA MET A 370 4.51 -10.28 -5.04
C MET A 370 3.60 -10.69 -3.89
N ALA A 371 2.84 -11.77 -4.05
CA ALA A 371 1.87 -12.23 -3.04
C ALA A 371 2.57 -12.76 -1.77
N GLY A 372 3.63 -13.56 -1.94
CA GLY A 372 4.37 -14.14 -0.83
C GLY A 372 5.03 -13.08 0.06
N TYR A 373 5.64 -12.06 -0.55
CA TYR A 373 6.24 -10.97 0.20
C TYR A 373 5.20 -10.10 0.91
N PHE A 374 4.05 -9.86 0.28
CA PHE A 374 2.91 -9.21 0.91
C PHE A 374 2.43 -9.97 2.14
N ALA A 375 2.23 -11.29 2.02
CA ALA A 375 1.79 -12.14 3.12
C ALA A 375 2.79 -12.17 4.28
N ALA A 376 4.10 -12.23 3.99
CA ALA A 376 5.16 -12.21 5.01
C ALA A 376 5.18 -10.92 5.83
N ILE A 377 5.01 -9.77 5.19
CA ILE A 377 5.14 -8.45 5.83
C ILE A 377 3.83 -7.99 6.48
N VAL A 378 2.72 -8.07 5.75
CA VAL A 378 1.43 -7.51 6.16
C VAL A 378 0.64 -8.47 7.04
N ARG A 379 0.85 -9.78 6.90
CA ARG A 379 0.09 -10.84 7.61
C ARG A 379 -1.38 -10.95 7.19
N ALA A 380 -1.68 -10.57 5.95
CA ALA A 380 -3.01 -10.71 5.34
C ALA A 380 -2.92 -11.55 4.04
N PRO A 381 -2.69 -12.88 4.14
CA PRO A 381 -2.46 -13.72 2.98
C PRO A 381 -3.64 -13.76 2.00
N VAL A 382 -4.89 -13.73 2.47
CA VAL A 382 -6.07 -13.82 1.58
C VAL A 382 -6.17 -12.55 0.74
N THR A 383 -6.02 -11.39 1.37
CA THR A 383 -5.96 -10.09 0.69
C THR A 383 -4.86 -10.10 -0.36
N GLY A 384 -3.65 -10.59 -0.03
CA GLY A 384 -2.53 -10.66 -0.96
C GLY A 384 -2.84 -11.51 -2.20
N ILE A 385 -3.39 -12.71 -2.00
CA ILE A 385 -3.72 -13.64 -3.11
C ILE A 385 -4.75 -13.01 -4.05
N ILE A 386 -5.84 -12.47 -3.50
CA ILE A 386 -6.92 -11.88 -4.30
C ILE A 386 -6.45 -10.61 -5.00
N LEU A 387 -5.73 -9.73 -4.28
CA LEU A 387 -5.21 -8.49 -4.85
C LEU A 387 -4.31 -8.75 -6.05
N ILE A 388 -3.34 -9.67 -5.93
CA ILE A 388 -2.43 -9.98 -7.03
C ILE A 388 -3.17 -10.63 -8.19
N SER A 389 -4.17 -11.47 -7.91
CA SER A 389 -5.01 -12.07 -8.96
C SER A 389 -5.79 -11.00 -9.74
N GLU A 390 -6.38 -10.01 -9.05
CA GLU A 390 -7.10 -8.89 -9.70
C GLU A 390 -6.15 -7.96 -10.46
N MET A 391 -5.00 -7.60 -9.87
CA MET A 391 -4.03 -6.68 -10.48
C MET A 391 -3.33 -7.25 -11.73
N THR A 392 -3.23 -8.58 -11.84
CA THR A 392 -2.65 -9.28 -13.00
C THR A 392 -3.72 -9.77 -13.99
N GLY A 393 -4.99 -9.78 -13.59
CA GLY A 393 -6.10 -10.25 -14.43
C GLY A 393 -6.13 -11.76 -14.67
N SER A 394 -5.40 -12.55 -13.87
CA SER A 394 -5.32 -14.01 -14.04
C SER A 394 -5.57 -14.75 -12.74
N LEU A 395 -6.53 -15.69 -12.77
CA LEU A 395 -6.82 -16.62 -11.68
C LEU A 395 -6.07 -17.96 -11.82
N SER A 396 -5.34 -18.16 -12.92
CA SER A 396 -4.67 -19.43 -13.22
C SER A 396 -3.55 -19.78 -12.22
N HIS A 397 -3.04 -18.81 -11.47
CA HIS A 397 -1.94 -18.98 -10.51
C HIS A 397 -2.39 -19.15 -9.06
N LEU A 398 -3.71 -19.26 -8.80
CA LEU A 398 -4.27 -19.23 -7.43
C LEU A 398 -3.61 -20.24 -6.48
N LEU A 399 -3.32 -21.46 -6.95
CA LEU A 399 -2.67 -22.51 -6.14
C LEU A 399 -1.24 -22.11 -5.76
N ALA A 400 -0.45 -21.63 -6.71
CA ALA A 400 0.92 -21.17 -6.47
C ALA A 400 0.94 -19.96 -5.53
N LEU A 401 0.03 -18.99 -5.75
CA LEU A 401 -0.16 -17.82 -4.90
C LEU A 401 -0.53 -18.20 -3.46
N SER A 402 -1.41 -19.18 -3.28
CA SER A 402 -1.83 -19.64 -1.96
C SER A 402 -0.69 -20.34 -1.23
N LEU A 403 0.03 -21.23 -1.94
CA LEU A 403 1.15 -21.98 -1.37
C LEU A 403 2.29 -21.04 -0.94
N VAL A 404 2.74 -20.13 -1.82
CA VAL A 404 3.83 -19.20 -1.50
C VAL A 404 3.44 -18.26 -0.36
N SER A 405 2.20 -17.78 -0.34
CA SER A 405 1.72 -16.84 0.69
C SER A 405 1.66 -17.49 2.06
N LEU A 406 1.18 -18.73 2.14
CA LEU A 406 1.15 -19.49 3.39
C LEU A 406 2.56 -19.80 3.90
N VAL A 407 3.46 -20.28 3.03
CA VAL A 407 4.84 -20.60 3.44
C VAL A 407 5.60 -19.35 3.88
N ALA A 408 5.45 -18.23 3.16
CA ALA A 408 6.08 -16.97 3.51
C ALA A 408 5.53 -16.39 4.83
N TYR A 409 4.21 -16.51 5.05
CA TYR A 409 3.58 -16.21 6.32
C TYR A 409 4.17 -17.07 7.45
N PHE A 410 4.13 -18.40 7.34
CA PHE A 410 4.65 -19.27 8.40
C PHE A 410 6.12 -19.01 8.70
N THR A 411 6.94 -18.81 7.66
CA THR A 411 8.38 -18.53 7.84
C THR A 411 8.60 -17.26 8.65
N ALA A 412 7.93 -16.16 8.29
CA ALA A 412 8.07 -14.92 9.04
C ALA A 412 7.51 -15.06 10.47
N ASP A 413 6.46 -15.88 10.68
CA ASP A 413 5.81 -16.09 11.98
C ASP A 413 6.70 -16.89 12.94
N ILE A 414 7.32 -17.96 12.45
CA ILE A 414 8.33 -18.75 13.18
C ILE A 414 9.51 -17.86 13.59
N LEU A 415 9.92 -16.92 12.73
CA LEU A 415 10.96 -15.93 13.02
C LEU A 415 10.48 -14.78 13.94
N LYS A 416 9.25 -14.86 14.46
CA LYS A 416 8.64 -13.94 15.43
C LYS A 416 8.59 -12.48 14.97
N ALA A 417 8.50 -12.24 13.65
CA ALA A 417 8.33 -10.90 13.12
C ALA A 417 6.86 -10.45 13.28
N LYS A 418 6.65 -9.32 13.96
CA LYS A 418 5.32 -8.70 14.07
C LYS A 418 4.79 -8.28 12.68
N PRO A 419 3.46 -8.29 12.46
CA PRO A 419 2.84 -7.64 11.31
C PRO A 419 3.26 -6.16 11.22
N VAL A 420 3.62 -5.69 10.03
CA VAL A 420 4.17 -4.33 9.87
C VAL A 420 3.21 -3.22 10.31
N TYR A 421 1.91 -3.37 10.02
CA TYR A 421 0.92 -2.34 10.38
C TYR A 421 0.66 -2.30 11.88
N ASP A 422 0.72 -3.45 12.56
CA ASP A 422 0.63 -3.52 14.02
C ASP A 422 1.90 -2.93 14.67
N GLN A 423 3.08 -3.22 14.14
CA GLN A 423 4.33 -2.60 14.60
C GLN A 423 4.33 -1.08 14.45
N LEU A 424 3.81 -0.56 13.33
CA LEU A 424 3.66 0.88 13.11
C LEU A 424 2.59 1.49 14.02
N LEU A 425 1.50 0.77 14.28
CA LEU A 425 0.44 1.21 15.19
C LEU A 425 0.96 1.33 16.63
N ASP A 426 1.64 0.29 17.14
CA ASP A 426 2.25 0.27 18.47
C ASP A 426 3.11 1.53 18.70
N ARG A 427 3.97 1.85 17.72
CA ARG A 427 4.86 3.02 17.77
C ARG A 427 4.11 4.35 17.79
N ILE A 428 3.03 4.48 17.03
CA ILE A 428 2.21 5.70 17.03
C ILE A 428 1.58 5.90 18.41
N LEU A 429 1.04 4.83 19.00
CA LEU A 429 0.39 4.90 20.31
C LEU A 429 1.39 5.20 21.44
N GLU A 430 2.61 4.67 21.36
CA GLU A 430 3.71 5.02 22.28
C GLU A 430 4.08 6.51 22.18
N GLU A 431 4.21 7.04 20.97
CA GLU A 431 4.55 8.46 20.75
C GLU A 431 3.46 9.40 21.27
N VAL A 432 2.18 9.05 21.08
CA VAL A 432 1.05 9.83 21.60
C VAL A 432 1.02 9.79 23.13
N LYS A 433 1.29 8.64 23.76
CA LYS A 433 1.36 8.50 25.23
C LYS A 433 2.48 9.34 25.84
N HIS A 434 3.66 9.37 25.22
CA HIS A 434 4.75 10.22 25.68
C HIS A 434 4.39 11.71 25.61
N GLN A 435 3.75 12.14 24.53
CA GLN A 435 3.33 13.54 24.36
C GLN A 435 2.24 13.97 25.35
N SER A 436 1.32 13.07 25.72
CA SER A 436 0.30 13.36 26.73
C SER A 436 0.83 13.30 28.16
N GLY A 437 1.84 12.46 28.43
CA GLY A 437 2.52 12.38 29.72
C GLY A 437 3.44 13.57 30.02
N ASP A 438 4.11 14.14 29.01
CA ASP A 438 4.95 15.34 29.17
C ASP A 438 4.14 16.65 29.27
N ALA A 439 2.82 16.60 29.03
CA ALA A 439 1.91 17.74 29.06
C ALA A 439 1.04 17.79 30.35
N ALA A 440 1.22 16.84 31.26
CA ALA A 440 0.59 16.77 32.58
C ALA A 440 1.64 17.04 33.67
#